data_AF-A0A3P8BHY0-F1
#
_entry.id   AF-A0A3P8BHY0-F1
#
_cell.length_a   1.000
_cell.length_b   1.000
_cell.length_c   1.000
_cell.angle_alpha   90.00
_cell.angle_beta   90.00
_cell.angle_gamma   90.00
#
_symmetry.space_group_name_H-M   'P 1'
#
loop_
_entity.id
_entity.type
_entity.pdbx_description
1 polymer ?
#
loop_
_entity_poly.entity_id
_entity_poly.type
_entity_poly.pdbx_seq_one_letter_code
_entity_poly.pdbx_strand_id
1 'polypeptide(L)'
;MTLKISSGSLCRIDPTLLATVRLCRLACGGVGVDSDTAWHTAGHTAHAARLAAGCVVDLACRVMLGQCPNGFALVRPPGHHAEPGQAMGFCYFNSVAIAAKRAQFLGSTALVDWDIHHGNGTQTVFYTDPTVLYISLHRHDEGGFFPGTGSPEEIGSGPGEGFTINIAWPSGIVMSDAEYLAAFRLIILPVACEFQPSLVLISAGFDAAPGHSANLGGYSVSPAAFGWMTRLLSIDRIANSKVVLSLEGGYDMNSLCDCTEACVRALLRSAAEINEKNSIPINVPDLIPLKQSELDRVPHPSAIQTLLKVAQLHSAYWTSFSNEIDTQYASMPASSWLPTLFDNSIEIKDMNLTNEHISVVSTNDTTINGNKRFFKSFIKQTPFTDELNEITSENNTEHNNRYYNFTMRQASSMDETNENEMKPNSIIRRRRSTTGITASNINSISSIGDTNETITRIALTRLAELHVTSQPE
;
A
#
# COMPACT_ATOMS: atom_id res chain seq x y z
N MET A 1 -8.60 18.70 24.48
CA MET A 1 -7.82 18.65 25.74
C MET A 1 -6.56 17.86 25.44
N THR A 2 -5.39 18.49 25.53
CA THR A 2 -4.12 18.06 24.95
C THR A 2 -3.51 16.85 25.67
N LEU A 3 -3.19 15.77 24.95
CA LEU A 3 -2.49 14.61 25.51
C LEU A 3 -0.97 14.81 25.43
N LYS A 4 -0.33 14.99 26.60
CA LYS A 4 1.11 14.83 26.78
C LYS A 4 1.45 13.34 26.71
N ILE A 5 2.28 12.97 25.75
CA ILE A 5 2.82 11.61 25.62
C ILE A 5 4.11 11.55 26.45
N SER A 6 4.08 10.84 27.58
CA SER A 6 5.30 10.50 28.32
C SER A 6 5.98 9.29 27.68
N SER A 7 7.29 9.41 27.47
CA SER A 7 8.15 8.32 27.00
C SER A 7 8.07 7.10 27.92
N GLY A 8 7.76 5.94 27.35
CA GLY A 8 7.98 4.63 28.00
C GLY A 8 6.76 3.76 28.31
N SER A 9 5.53 4.16 27.98
CA SER A 9 4.34 3.37 28.30
C SER A 9 3.58 2.89 27.06
N LEU A 10 3.58 1.56 26.88
CA LEU A 10 2.74 0.75 26.00
C LEU A 10 1.38 1.41 25.68
N CYS A 11 1.05 1.55 24.40
CA CYS A 11 -0.27 1.95 23.93
C CYS A 11 -1.35 1.09 24.60
N ARG A 12 -1.97 1.63 25.65
CA ARG A 12 -3.25 1.16 26.17
C ARG A 12 -4.30 1.98 25.44
N ILE A 13 -5.21 1.30 24.75
CA ILE A 13 -6.45 1.91 24.28
C ILE A 13 -7.18 2.42 25.53
N ASP A 14 -7.59 3.67 25.54
CA ASP A 14 -8.36 4.25 26.63
C ASP A 14 -9.69 3.47 26.77
N PRO A 15 -10.02 2.87 27.93
CA PRO A 15 -11.29 2.17 28.14
C PRO A 15 -12.52 3.06 27.91
N THR A 16 -12.39 4.38 27.98
CA THR A 16 -13.47 5.32 27.69
C THR A 16 -13.74 5.50 26.19
N LEU A 17 -12.81 5.06 25.31
CA LEU A 17 -13.03 4.92 23.87
C LEU A 17 -13.82 3.65 23.52
N LEU A 18 -14.19 2.80 24.49
CA LEU A 18 -15.22 1.76 24.32
C LEU A 18 -16.62 2.41 24.26
N ALA A 19 -16.75 3.41 23.38
CA ALA A 19 -18.01 4.01 23.02
C ALA A 19 -18.97 2.88 22.65
N THR A 20 -20.14 2.91 23.26
CA THR A 20 -21.27 2.05 22.91
C THR A 20 -21.53 2.20 21.41
N VAL A 21 -21.02 1.28 20.59
CA VAL A 21 -21.29 1.27 19.15
C VAL A 21 -22.80 1.05 19.01
N ARG A 22 -23.52 2.12 18.68
CA ARG A 22 -24.95 2.05 18.42
C ARG A 22 -25.14 1.39 17.08
N LEU A 23 -25.52 0.13 17.09
CA LEU A 23 -25.92 -0.56 15.87
C LEU A 23 -27.25 0.00 15.37
N CYS A 24 -27.35 0.20 14.07
CA CYS A 24 -28.58 0.56 13.37
C CYS A 24 -29.15 -0.66 12.65
N ARG A 25 -30.43 -0.59 12.28
CA ARG A 25 -31.06 -1.59 11.41
C ARG A 25 -30.90 -1.16 9.95
N LEU A 26 -30.37 -2.05 9.13
CA LEU A 26 -30.19 -1.83 7.70
C LEU A 26 -31.49 -2.07 6.93
N ALA A 27 -31.60 -1.48 5.74
CA ALA A 27 -32.74 -1.67 4.84
C ALA A 27 -32.95 -3.15 4.43
N CYS A 28 -31.86 -3.93 4.37
CA CYS A 28 -31.90 -5.36 4.11
C CYS A 28 -32.37 -6.21 5.32
N GLY A 29 -32.67 -5.57 6.46
CA GLY A 29 -33.10 -6.23 7.69
C GLY A 29 -31.96 -6.65 8.63
N GLY A 30 -30.71 -6.59 8.17
CA GLY A 30 -29.51 -6.81 9.00
C GLY A 30 -29.22 -5.65 9.96
N VAL A 31 -28.07 -5.71 10.63
CA VAL A 31 -27.57 -4.62 11.49
C VAL A 31 -26.26 -4.07 10.97
N GLY A 32 -25.98 -2.81 11.23
CA GLY A 32 -24.76 -2.11 10.81
C GLY A 32 -24.34 -1.09 11.86
N VAL A 33 -23.15 -0.51 11.69
CA VAL A 33 -22.71 0.64 12.51
C VAL A 33 -23.24 1.96 11.95
N ASP A 34 -23.56 1.98 10.65
CA ASP A 34 -24.28 3.01 9.92
C ASP A 34 -25.04 2.35 8.73
N SER A 35 -25.53 3.14 7.78
CA SER A 35 -26.36 2.64 6.67
C SER A 35 -25.63 1.78 5.64
N ASP A 36 -24.29 1.82 5.58
CA ASP A 36 -23.50 1.10 4.57
C ASP A 36 -22.55 0.05 5.18
N THR A 37 -22.21 0.17 6.47
CA THR A 37 -21.18 -0.63 7.13
C THR A 37 -21.81 -1.73 7.99
N ALA A 38 -22.09 -2.87 7.35
CA ALA A 38 -22.84 -3.99 7.91
C ALA A 38 -22.08 -4.84 8.95
N TRP A 39 -22.72 -5.07 10.10
CA TRP A 39 -22.16 -5.81 11.23
C TRP A 39 -22.84 -7.17 11.43
N HIS A 40 -22.05 -8.24 11.42
CA HIS A 40 -22.54 -9.57 11.77
C HIS A 40 -22.38 -9.84 13.28
N THR A 41 -23.51 -10.03 13.98
CA THR A 41 -23.57 -10.12 15.44
C THR A 41 -22.95 -11.38 16.04
N ALA A 42 -22.80 -12.46 15.27
CA ALA A 42 -22.09 -13.67 15.72
C ALA A 42 -20.56 -13.52 15.82
N GLY A 43 -20.03 -12.29 15.78
CA GLY A 43 -18.60 -12.00 15.96
C GLY A 43 -17.73 -12.14 14.70
N HIS A 44 -18.29 -12.61 13.58
CA HIS A 44 -17.53 -12.79 12.33
C HIS A 44 -16.93 -11.49 11.79
N THR A 45 -17.65 -10.36 11.83
CA THR A 45 -17.12 -9.06 11.37
C THR A 45 -15.91 -8.64 12.19
N ALA A 46 -15.99 -8.72 13.53
CA ALA A 46 -14.89 -8.39 14.41
C ALA A 46 -13.67 -9.31 14.20
N HIS A 47 -13.92 -10.62 13.99
CA HIS A 47 -12.86 -11.58 13.69
C HIS A 47 -12.18 -11.28 12.36
N ALA A 48 -12.94 -11.11 11.28
CA ALA A 48 -12.42 -10.84 9.95
C ALA A 48 -11.62 -9.52 9.90
N ALA A 49 -12.14 -8.44 10.49
CA ALA A 49 -11.44 -7.15 10.53
C ALA A 49 -10.11 -7.22 11.29
N ARG A 50 -10.05 -7.96 12.42
CA ARG A 50 -8.79 -8.19 13.13
C ARG A 50 -7.82 -9.04 12.33
N LEU A 51 -8.32 -10.07 11.63
CA LEU A 51 -7.50 -10.94 10.81
C LEU A 51 -6.90 -10.18 9.62
N ALA A 52 -7.70 -9.34 8.95
CA ALA A 52 -7.24 -8.45 7.88
C ALA A 52 -6.09 -7.55 8.36
N ALA A 53 -6.28 -6.82 9.47
CA ALA A 53 -5.25 -5.98 10.04
C ALA A 53 -3.98 -6.78 10.42
N GLY A 54 -4.15 -7.96 11.04
CA GLY A 54 -3.04 -8.84 11.40
C GLY A 54 -2.23 -9.32 10.20
N CYS A 55 -2.90 -9.72 9.11
CA CYS A 55 -2.25 -10.16 7.86
C CYS A 55 -1.40 -9.04 7.23
N VAL A 56 -1.93 -7.81 7.18
CA VAL A 56 -1.20 -6.66 6.61
C VAL A 56 0.01 -6.30 7.49
N VAL A 57 -0.15 -6.32 8.82
CA VAL A 57 0.96 -6.07 9.76
C VAL A 57 2.05 -7.12 9.63
N ASP A 58 1.71 -8.42 9.58
CA ASP A 58 2.68 -9.50 9.42
C ASP A 58 3.45 -9.35 8.10
N LEU A 59 2.75 -9.12 6.98
CA LEU A 59 3.38 -8.93 5.68
C LEU A 59 4.31 -7.69 5.65
N ALA A 60 3.85 -6.55 6.17
CA ALA A 60 4.65 -5.33 6.26
C ALA A 60 5.92 -5.55 7.11
N CYS A 61 5.80 -6.24 8.25
CA CYS A 61 6.97 -6.55 9.07
C CYS A 61 7.96 -7.46 8.34
N ARG A 62 7.49 -8.50 7.64
CA ARG A 62 8.35 -9.41 6.87
C ARG A 62 9.11 -8.68 5.76
N VAL A 63 8.43 -7.83 5.00
CA VAL A 63 9.06 -7.02 3.95
C VAL A 63 10.06 -6.03 4.53
N MET A 64 9.67 -5.30 5.58
CA MET A 64 10.54 -4.33 6.24
C MET A 64 11.84 -4.97 6.77
N LEU A 65 11.72 -6.17 7.36
CA LEU A 65 12.83 -6.98 7.87
C LEU A 65 13.61 -7.76 6.79
N GLY A 66 13.23 -7.63 5.50
CA GLY A 66 13.90 -8.32 4.40
C GLY A 66 13.66 -9.84 4.34
N GLN A 67 12.62 -10.34 5.02
CA GLN A 67 12.24 -11.76 4.99
C GLN A 67 11.48 -12.14 3.72
N CYS A 68 10.92 -11.15 3.02
CA CYS A 68 10.43 -11.25 1.65
C CYS A 68 10.70 -9.92 0.92
N PRO A 69 10.85 -9.91 -0.42
CA PRO A 69 11.19 -8.70 -1.15
C PRO A 69 10.05 -7.67 -1.16
N ASN A 70 8.81 -8.15 -1.29
CA ASN A 70 7.58 -7.36 -1.37
C ASN A 70 6.37 -8.28 -1.11
N GLY A 71 5.14 -7.78 -1.24
CA GLY A 71 3.95 -8.65 -1.22
C GLY A 71 2.59 -7.97 -1.41
N PHE A 72 1.55 -8.80 -1.50
CA PHE A 72 0.15 -8.40 -1.64
C PHE A 72 -0.70 -9.10 -0.56
N ALA A 73 -1.40 -8.33 0.27
CA ALA A 73 -2.35 -8.82 1.26
C ALA A 73 -3.76 -8.83 0.65
N LEU A 74 -4.24 -10.02 0.31
CA LEU A 74 -5.60 -10.25 -0.16
C LEU A 74 -6.56 -10.37 1.03
N VAL A 75 -7.01 -9.23 1.56
CA VAL A 75 -7.75 -9.14 2.82
C VAL A 75 -9.12 -8.47 2.63
N ARG A 76 -10.02 -8.70 3.59
CA ARG A 76 -11.28 -7.96 3.75
C ARG A 76 -11.77 -8.04 5.20
N PRO A 77 -12.60 -7.12 5.71
CA PRO A 77 -13.07 -5.87 5.07
C PRO A 77 -11.91 -4.87 4.81
N PRO A 78 -12.14 -3.82 4.00
CA PRO A 78 -11.21 -2.70 3.84
C PRO A 78 -11.00 -1.95 5.17
N GLY A 79 -10.06 -1.01 5.18
CA GLY A 79 -9.64 -0.27 6.36
C GLY A 79 -9.48 1.25 6.20
N HIS A 80 -9.22 1.79 5.01
CA HIS A 80 -8.74 3.17 4.87
C HIS A 80 -9.73 4.28 5.32
N HIS A 81 -11.03 3.99 5.44
CA HIS A 81 -12.04 4.91 5.98
C HIS A 81 -12.22 4.84 7.50
N ALA A 82 -11.66 3.82 8.17
CA ALA A 82 -11.80 3.68 9.62
C ALA A 82 -10.96 4.74 10.36
N GLU A 83 -11.63 5.61 11.09
CA GLU A 83 -11.06 6.68 11.90
C GLU A 83 -10.86 6.27 13.36
N PRO A 84 -10.06 7.02 14.15
CA PRO A 84 -9.99 6.84 15.59
C PRO A 84 -11.38 6.96 16.25
N GLY A 85 -11.94 5.82 16.64
CA GLY A 85 -13.25 5.75 17.32
C GLY A 85 -14.46 5.71 16.38
N GLN A 86 -14.29 5.61 15.06
CA GLN A 86 -15.38 5.58 14.09
C GLN A 86 -15.14 4.56 12.97
N ALA A 87 -16.09 3.63 12.80
CA ALA A 87 -16.16 2.73 11.65
C ALA A 87 -17.14 3.32 10.62
N MET A 88 -16.81 3.28 9.33
CA MET A 88 -17.61 3.83 8.23
C MET A 88 -17.11 3.30 6.89
N GLY A 89 -17.89 3.43 5.81
CA GLY A 89 -17.44 3.08 4.46
C GLY A 89 -16.93 1.64 4.36
N PHE A 90 -17.65 0.70 4.97
CA PHE A 90 -17.28 -0.72 5.09
C PHE A 90 -16.07 -1.03 5.98
N CYS A 91 -15.39 -0.02 6.52
CA CYS A 91 -14.13 -0.14 7.25
C CYS A 91 -14.33 -0.14 8.78
N TYR A 92 -13.64 -1.07 9.46
CA TYR A 92 -13.69 -1.22 10.92
C TYR A 92 -12.35 -0.93 11.61
N PHE A 93 -11.27 -1.43 11.02
CA PHE A 93 -9.90 -1.18 11.46
C PHE A 93 -9.06 -0.79 10.26
N ASN A 94 -8.28 0.28 10.39
CA ASN A 94 -7.41 0.72 9.32
C ASN A 94 -6.13 -0.14 9.26
N SER A 95 -6.20 -1.23 8.49
CA SER A 95 -5.15 -2.24 8.36
C SER A 95 -3.81 -1.63 7.96
N VAL A 96 -3.80 -0.75 6.96
CA VAL A 96 -2.60 -0.07 6.45
C VAL A 96 -2.04 0.91 7.49
N ALA A 97 -2.88 1.70 8.15
CA ALA A 97 -2.42 2.61 9.20
C ALA A 97 -1.83 1.88 10.42
N ILE A 98 -2.42 0.75 10.82
CA ILE A 98 -1.88 -0.10 11.91
C ILE A 98 -0.51 -0.67 11.50
N ALA A 99 -0.37 -1.14 10.25
CA ALA A 99 0.90 -1.62 9.71
C ALA A 99 1.97 -0.52 9.64
N ALA A 100 1.62 0.69 9.20
CA ALA A 100 2.52 1.85 9.20
C ALA A 100 2.97 2.24 10.61
N LYS A 101 2.04 2.34 11.58
CA LYS A 101 2.40 2.58 12.99
C LYS A 101 3.36 1.53 13.54
N ARG A 102 3.28 0.29 13.05
CA ARG A 102 4.24 -0.77 13.40
C ARG A 102 5.57 -0.62 12.67
N ALA A 103 5.57 -0.24 11.40
CA ALA A 103 6.77 -0.03 10.60
C ALA A 103 7.60 1.18 11.05
N GLN A 104 6.96 2.22 11.63
CA GLN A 104 7.60 3.42 12.17
C GLN A 104 8.70 3.14 13.20
N PHE A 105 8.64 2.00 13.90
CA PHE A 105 9.72 1.60 14.82
C PHE A 105 11.04 1.27 14.11
N LEU A 106 11.00 1.05 12.80
CA LEU A 106 12.15 0.64 11.98
C LEU A 106 12.52 1.68 10.91
N GLY A 107 11.62 2.61 10.55
CA GLY A 107 11.92 3.66 9.57
C GLY A 107 10.67 4.43 9.10
N SER A 108 10.88 5.38 8.20
CA SER A 108 9.80 6.14 7.56
C SER A 108 8.98 5.27 6.61
N THR A 109 7.70 5.58 6.44
CA THR A 109 6.79 4.85 5.55
C THR A 109 6.11 5.81 4.58
N ALA A 110 6.08 5.47 3.29
CA ALA A 110 5.19 6.13 2.34
C ALA A 110 3.91 5.32 2.18
N LEU A 111 2.77 5.97 2.30
CA LEU A 111 1.43 5.43 2.08
C LEU A 111 0.89 6.01 0.79
N VAL A 112 0.69 5.17 -0.23
CA VAL A 112 0.03 5.57 -1.47
C VAL A 112 -1.36 4.93 -1.51
N ASP A 113 -2.40 5.74 -1.52
CA ASP A 113 -3.79 5.30 -1.62
C ASP A 113 -4.34 5.62 -3.01
N TRP A 114 -4.62 4.58 -3.79
CA TRP A 114 -5.19 4.72 -5.12
C TRP A 114 -6.62 4.18 -5.21
N ASP A 115 -7.22 3.80 -4.07
CA ASP A 115 -8.66 3.58 -4.01
C ASP A 115 -9.36 4.85 -4.52
N ILE A 116 -10.45 4.70 -5.27
CA ILE A 116 -11.08 5.87 -5.87
C ILE A 116 -11.65 6.83 -4.82
N HIS A 117 -11.86 6.35 -3.58
CA HIS A 117 -12.31 7.14 -2.45
C HIS A 117 -11.14 7.64 -1.62
N HIS A 118 -11.25 8.86 -1.08
CA HIS A 118 -10.23 9.37 -0.17
C HIS A 118 -10.18 8.54 1.13
N GLY A 119 -8.99 8.03 1.48
CA GLY A 119 -8.71 7.33 2.74
C GLY A 119 -8.69 8.25 3.96
N ASN A 120 -9.84 8.84 4.32
CA ASN A 120 -10.00 9.81 5.42
C ASN A 120 -9.49 9.29 6.78
N GLY A 121 -9.65 7.99 7.05
CA GLY A 121 -9.13 7.36 8.25
C GLY A 121 -7.60 7.37 8.29
N THR A 122 -6.97 7.03 7.17
CA THR A 122 -5.51 7.04 7.03
C THR A 122 -4.96 8.46 7.19
N GLN A 123 -5.54 9.43 6.49
CA GLN A 123 -5.16 10.84 6.61
C GLN A 123 -5.24 11.30 8.07
N THR A 124 -6.35 11.04 8.76
CA THR A 124 -6.58 11.46 10.14
C THR A 124 -5.51 10.92 11.10
N VAL A 125 -5.09 9.65 10.93
CA VAL A 125 -4.08 9.02 11.79
C VAL A 125 -2.69 9.66 11.67
N PHE A 126 -2.33 10.16 10.48
CA PHE A 126 -0.98 10.66 10.18
C PHE A 126 -0.91 12.17 9.92
N TYR A 127 -2.01 12.90 10.05
CA TYR A 127 -2.11 14.33 9.69
C TYR A 127 -1.09 15.26 10.37
N THR A 128 -0.47 14.83 11.47
CA THR A 128 0.55 15.59 12.22
C THR A 128 1.93 14.91 12.26
N ASP A 129 2.11 13.82 11.50
CA ASP A 129 3.23 12.88 11.63
C ASP A 129 4.16 12.93 10.41
N PRO A 130 5.30 13.64 10.46
CA PRO A 130 6.22 13.76 9.32
C PRO A 130 7.00 12.49 9.00
N THR A 131 6.90 11.45 9.83
CA THR A 131 7.59 10.18 9.57
C THR A 131 6.78 9.27 8.64
N VAL A 132 5.55 9.67 8.30
CA VAL A 132 4.69 9.01 7.33
C VAL A 132 4.26 10.02 6.27
N LEU A 133 4.61 9.75 5.03
CA LEU A 133 4.10 10.47 3.87
C LEU A 133 2.83 9.77 3.41
N TYR A 134 1.69 10.45 3.39
CA TYR A 134 0.44 9.95 2.84
C TYR A 134 0.10 10.69 1.55
N ILE A 135 -0.12 9.92 0.47
CA ILE A 135 -0.52 10.44 -0.83
C ILE A 135 -1.77 9.69 -1.28
N SER A 136 -2.84 10.42 -1.62
CA SER A 136 -4.08 9.83 -2.11
C SER A 136 -4.43 10.35 -3.50
N LEU A 137 -4.83 9.46 -4.42
CA LEU A 137 -5.48 9.79 -5.68
C LEU A 137 -6.93 9.36 -5.59
N HIS A 138 -7.86 10.30 -5.65
CA HIS A 138 -9.27 9.97 -5.43
C HIS A 138 -10.18 10.88 -6.23
N ARG A 139 -11.36 10.38 -6.57
CA ARG A 139 -12.45 11.20 -7.10
C ARG A 139 -12.97 12.07 -5.97
N HIS A 140 -12.92 13.38 -6.14
CA HIS A 140 -13.35 14.32 -5.11
C HIS A 140 -14.65 15.04 -5.49
N ASP A 141 -14.82 15.37 -6.78
CA ASP A 141 -15.98 16.13 -7.29
C ASP A 141 -16.28 17.37 -6.43
N GLU A 142 -15.23 18.11 -6.06
CA GLU A 142 -15.30 19.29 -5.19
C GLU A 142 -16.01 19.01 -3.84
N GLY A 143 -15.81 17.81 -3.29
CA GLY A 143 -16.41 17.33 -2.04
C GLY A 143 -17.76 16.64 -2.25
N GLY A 144 -18.21 16.50 -3.50
CA GLY A 144 -19.47 15.86 -3.87
C GLY A 144 -19.42 14.33 -3.97
N PHE A 145 -18.22 13.74 -3.93
CA PHE A 145 -18.02 12.29 -3.96
C PHE A 145 -17.64 11.75 -2.57
N PHE A 146 -18.09 10.53 -2.22
CA PHE A 146 -17.80 9.93 -0.91
C PHE A 146 -16.27 9.81 -0.68
N PRO A 147 -15.74 10.12 0.52
CA PRO A 147 -16.44 10.56 1.74
C PRO A 147 -16.62 12.09 1.87
N GLY A 148 -16.25 12.87 0.85
CA GLY A 148 -16.37 14.33 0.84
C GLY A 148 -15.20 15.08 1.50
N THR A 149 -14.14 14.35 1.87
CA THR A 149 -12.89 14.90 2.45
C THR A 149 -11.74 14.71 1.47
N GLY A 150 -10.56 15.24 1.78
CA GLY A 150 -9.36 15.05 0.95
C GLY A 150 -9.16 16.19 -0.04
N SER A 151 -9.51 17.43 0.32
CA SER A 151 -9.26 18.56 -0.57
C SER A 151 -7.74 18.74 -0.79
N PRO A 152 -7.29 19.30 -1.93
CA PRO A 152 -5.86 19.57 -2.17
C PRO A 152 -5.22 20.47 -1.11
N GLU A 153 -6.00 21.32 -0.44
CA GLU A 153 -5.56 22.22 0.62
C GLU A 153 -5.33 21.52 1.97
N GLU A 154 -5.81 20.29 2.14
CA GLU A 154 -5.60 19.47 3.33
C GLU A 154 -4.19 18.86 3.32
N ILE A 155 -3.17 19.68 3.63
CA ILE A 155 -1.75 19.31 3.46
C ILE A 155 -1.06 18.75 4.73
N GLY A 156 -1.81 18.48 5.79
CA GLY A 156 -1.29 18.15 7.11
C GLY A 156 -1.33 19.33 8.08
N SER A 157 -0.81 19.14 9.30
CA SER A 157 -0.75 20.20 10.32
C SER A 157 0.44 20.03 11.27
N GLY A 158 0.95 21.16 11.79
CA GLY A 158 2.07 21.14 12.71
C GLY A 158 3.30 20.50 12.05
N PRO A 159 4.00 19.56 12.72
CA PRO A 159 5.15 18.89 12.13
C PRO A 159 4.84 18.09 10.86
N GLY A 160 3.57 17.70 10.62
CA GLY A 160 3.16 16.94 9.45
C GLY A 160 2.76 17.78 8.23
N GLU A 161 2.86 19.12 8.29
CA GLU A 161 2.59 19.97 7.13
C GLU A 161 3.48 19.59 5.93
N GLY A 162 2.86 19.38 4.78
CA GLY A 162 3.51 18.93 3.55
C GLY A 162 3.54 17.40 3.36
N PHE A 163 3.25 16.60 4.40
CA PHE A 163 3.32 15.12 4.36
C PHE A 163 1.97 14.43 4.09
N THR A 164 0.92 15.20 3.87
CA THR A 164 -0.37 14.73 3.33
C THR A 164 -0.55 15.37 1.95
N ILE A 165 -0.63 14.57 0.89
CA ILE A 165 -0.77 15.05 -0.49
C ILE A 165 -2.06 14.46 -1.08
N ASN A 166 -3.03 15.34 -1.34
CA ASN A 166 -4.30 14.95 -1.94
C ASN A 166 -4.35 15.33 -3.42
N ILE A 167 -4.35 14.31 -4.28
CA ILE A 167 -4.63 14.43 -5.71
C ILE A 167 -6.13 14.21 -5.90
N ALA A 168 -6.88 15.28 -5.63
CA ALA A 168 -8.33 15.31 -5.62
C ALA A 168 -8.87 15.64 -7.02
N TRP A 169 -9.34 14.61 -7.75
CA TRP A 169 -9.80 14.78 -9.12
C TRP A 169 -11.09 15.62 -9.21
N PRO A 170 -11.20 16.55 -10.18
CA PRO A 170 -12.33 17.47 -10.31
C PRO A 170 -13.59 16.80 -10.88
N SER A 171 -14.75 17.42 -10.67
CA SER A 171 -16.02 16.89 -11.17
C SER A 171 -16.14 16.89 -12.69
N GLY A 172 -17.02 16.02 -13.19
CA GLY A 172 -17.46 15.99 -14.59
C GLY A 172 -16.49 15.31 -15.54
N ILE A 173 -15.43 14.67 -15.04
CA ILE A 173 -14.38 14.04 -15.84
C ILE A 173 -14.20 12.59 -15.39
N VAL A 174 -14.12 11.69 -16.36
CA VAL A 174 -13.78 10.28 -16.15
C VAL A 174 -12.28 10.14 -16.32
N MET A 175 -11.57 9.81 -15.23
CA MET A 175 -10.13 9.58 -15.30
C MET A 175 -9.81 8.16 -15.80
N SER A 176 -8.66 8.02 -16.46
CA SER A 176 -8.15 6.76 -16.99
C SER A 176 -6.61 6.72 -16.84
N ASP A 177 -5.96 5.76 -17.47
CA ASP A 177 -4.53 5.48 -17.38
C ASP A 177 -3.65 6.72 -17.52
N ALA A 178 -3.88 7.57 -18.53
CA ALA A 178 -3.02 8.72 -18.80
C ALA A 178 -2.96 9.71 -17.62
N GLU A 179 -4.08 9.95 -16.94
CA GLU A 179 -4.14 10.87 -15.80
C GLU A 179 -3.46 10.29 -14.56
N TYR A 180 -3.68 9.01 -14.27
CA TYR A 180 -3.03 8.33 -13.15
C TYR A 180 -1.52 8.22 -13.37
N LEU A 181 -1.07 7.87 -14.59
CA LEU A 181 0.36 7.82 -14.92
C LEU A 181 1.00 9.22 -14.87
N ALA A 182 0.28 10.28 -15.26
CA ALA A 182 0.75 11.65 -15.11
C ALA A 182 0.88 12.05 -13.63
N ALA A 183 -0.07 11.67 -12.77
CA ALA A 183 0.03 11.88 -11.33
C ALA A 183 1.25 11.18 -10.72
N PHE A 184 1.55 9.97 -11.18
CA PHE A 184 2.76 9.25 -10.79
C PHE A 184 4.03 9.99 -11.19
N ARG A 185 4.14 10.39 -12.45
CA ARG A 185 5.32 11.12 -12.95
C ARG A 185 5.50 12.46 -12.27
N LEU A 186 4.43 13.24 -12.15
CA LEU A 186 4.52 14.66 -11.75
C LEU A 186 4.54 14.85 -10.24
N ILE A 187 3.91 13.96 -9.46
CA ILE A 187 3.74 14.15 -8.01
C ILE A 187 4.34 13.00 -7.21
N ILE A 188 3.88 11.77 -7.44
CA ILE A 188 4.16 10.66 -6.52
C ILE A 188 5.62 10.22 -6.59
N LEU A 189 6.18 10.02 -7.77
CA LEU A 189 7.56 9.56 -7.93
C LEU A 189 8.59 10.60 -7.46
N PRO A 190 8.48 11.90 -7.82
CA PRO A 190 9.40 12.91 -7.30
C PRO A 190 9.40 12.97 -5.78
N VAL A 191 8.21 13.03 -5.16
CA VAL A 191 8.07 13.12 -3.70
C VAL A 191 8.55 11.84 -3.02
N ALA A 192 8.20 10.65 -3.54
CA ALA A 192 8.64 9.38 -2.96
C ALA A 192 10.17 9.23 -3.02
N CYS A 193 10.81 9.71 -4.09
CA CYS A 193 12.27 9.70 -4.22
C CYS A 193 12.94 10.72 -3.29
N GLU A 194 12.34 11.89 -3.08
CA GLU A 194 12.84 12.89 -2.13
C GLU A 194 12.66 12.43 -0.67
N PHE A 195 11.52 11.85 -0.34
CA PHE A 195 11.20 11.35 1.00
C PHE A 195 12.05 10.15 1.43
N GLN A 196 12.49 9.33 0.47
CA GLN A 196 13.27 8.10 0.71
C GLN A 196 12.67 7.20 1.80
N PRO A 197 11.42 6.70 1.60
CA PRO A 197 10.78 5.84 2.59
C PRO A 197 11.58 4.55 2.80
N SER A 198 11.48 3.98 4.00
CA SER A 198 12.04 2.65 4.26
C SER A 198 11.09 1.51 3.85
N LEU A 199 9.80 1.82 3.70
CA LEU A 199 8.73 0.93 3.26
C LEU A 199 7.68 1.73 2.49
N VAL A 200 7.16 1.18 1.39
CA VAL A 200 5.95 1.67 0.74
C VAL A 200 4.80 0.73 1.09
N LEU A 201 3.72 1.26 1.67
CA LEU A 201 2.44 0.56 1.76
C LEU A 201 1.47 1.19 0.77
N ILE A 202 0.70 0.36 0.08
CA ILE A 202 -0.30 0.80 -0.89
C ILE A 202 -1.67 0.34 -0.39
N SER A 203 -2.56 1.30 -0.15
CA SER A 203 -4.00 1.06 -0.01
C SER A 203 -4.54 0.81 -1.41
N ALA A 204 -4.68 -0.47 -1.77
CA ALA A 204 -4.88 -0.92 -3.14
C ALA A 204 -6.36 -1.21 -3.40
N GLY A 205 -7.16 -0.15 -3.53
CA GLY A 205 -8.53 -0.24 -4.05
C GLY A 205 -8.56 -0.34 -5.57
N PHE A 206 -9.53 -1.06 -6.13
CA PHE A 206 -9.66 -1.25 -7.59
C PHE A 206 -11.00 -0.75 -8.15
N ASP A 207 -11.68 0.14 -7.45
CA ASP A 207 -12.95 0.77 -7.83
C ASP A 207 -12.81 1.96 -8.79
N ALA A 208 -11.58 2.42 -9.06
CA ALA A 208 -11.29 3.29 -10.21
C ALA A 208 -11.24 2.52 -11.54
N ALA A 209 -11.25 1.19 -11.51
CA ALA A 209 -11.29 0.35 -12.70
C ALA A 209 -12.68 0.34 -13.36
N PRO A 210 -12.78 -0.07 -14.65
CA PRO A 210 -14.06 -0.25 -15.33
C PRO A 210 -15.05 -1.15 -14.57
N GLY A 211 -16.33 -1.10 -14.94
CA GLY A 211 -17.38 -1.96 -14.34
C GLY A 211 -18.03 -1.41 -13.07
N HIS A 212 -17.43 -0.41 -12.42
CA HIS A 212 -18.03 0.28 -11.27
C HIS A 212 -19.00 1.37 -11.73
N SER A 213 -20.19 1.43 -11.12
CA SER A 213 -21.18 2.48 -11.41
C SER A 213 -20.66 3.87 -11.03
N ALA A 214 -21.19 4.92 -11.65
CA ALA A 214 -20.79 6.31 -11.37
C ALA A 214 -21.03 6.76 -9.91
N ASN A 215 -21.84 6.04 -9.13
CA ASN A 215 -22.09 6.34 -7.72
C ASN A 215 -21.06 5.71 -6.77
N LEU A 216 -20.33 4.69 -7.24
CA LEU A 216 -19.35 3.93 -6.45
C LEU A 216 -17.91 4.13 -6.96
N GLY A 217 -17.76 4.39 -8.25
CA GLY A 217 -16.49 4.62 -8.89
C GLY A 217 -16.69 5.54 -10.08
N GLY A 218 -16.75 4.95 -11.29
CA GLY A 218 -17.07 5.68 -12.52
C GLY A 218 -15.86 6.15 -13.31
N TYR A 219 -14.66 5.67 -12.97
CA TYR A 219 -13.44 5.84 -13.74
C TYR A 219 -13.16 4.64 -14.65
N SER A 220 -12.06 4.69 -15.40
CA SER A 220 -11.71 3.67 -16.39
C SER A 220 -10.22 3.32 -16.35
N VAL A 221 -9.61 3.31 -15.16
CA VAL A 221 -8.20 2.94 -14.97
C VAL A 221 -8.03 1.44 -15.24
N SER A 222 -7.21 1.08 -16.22
CA SER A 222 -7.06 -0.30 -16.65
C SER A 222 -6.26 -1.14 -15.65
N PRO A 223 -6.48 -2.47 -15.60
CA PRO A 223 -5.62 -3.38 -14.86
C PRO A 223 -4.14 -3.20 -15.19
N ALA A 224 -3.81 -2.94 -16.46
CA ALA A 224 -2.44 -2.67 -16.89
C ALA A 224 -1.86 -1.45 -16.14
N ALA A 225 -2.61 -0.36 -16.02
CA ALA A 225 -2.16 0.83 -15.28
C ALA A 225 -1.89 0.52 -13.80
N PHE A 226 -2.73 -0.25 -13.11
CA PHE A 226 -2.44 -0.68 -11.74
C PHE A 226 -1.15 -1.50 -11.62
N GLY A 227 -0.89 -2.40 -12.57
CA GLY A 227 0.38 -3.12 -12.67
C GLY A 227 1.58 -2.19 -12.87
N TRP A 228 1.48 -1.21 -13.77
CA TRP A 228 2.54 -0.23 -14.01
C TRP A 228 2.76 0.72 -12.83
N MET A 229 1.69 1.19 -12.16
CA MET A 229 1.78 1.98 -10.94
C MET A 229 2.49 1.19 -9.82
N THR A 230 2.15 -0.10 -9.66
CA THR A 230 2.87 -1.01 -8.75
C THR A 230 4.35 -1.10 -9.12
N ARG A 231 4.66 -1.25 -10.41
CA ARG A 231 6.04 -1.35 -10.90
C ARG A 231 6.84 -0.08 -10.59
N LEU A 232 6.25 1.09 -10.81
CA LEU A 232 6.88 2.39 -10.60
C LEU A 232 7.25 2.65 -9.13
N LEU A 233 6.46 2.14 -8.18
CA LEU A 233 6.77 2.22 -6.74
C LEU A 233 7.70 1.11 -6.24
N SER A 234 7.91 0.05 -7.02
CA SER A 234 8.73 -1.12 -6.66
C SER A 234 10.08 -1.16 -7.40
N ILE A 235 10.62 0.01 -7.73
CA ILE A 235 11.98 0.19 -8.23
C ILE A 235 12.97 0.29 -7.04
N ASP A 236 14.22 -0.11 -7.26
CA ASP A 236 15.28 -0.14 -6.23
C ASP A 236 15.51 1.22 -5.55
N ARG A 237 15.28 2.31 -6.30
CA ARG A 237 15.48 3.70 -5.82
C ARG A 237 14.43 4.13 -4.78
N ILE A 238 13.29 3.43 -4.69
CA ILE A 238 12.20 3.73 -3.77
C ILE A 238 12.11 2.57 -2.77
N ALA A 239 12.40 2.86 -1.50
CA ALA A 239 12.37 1.88 -0.41
C ALA A 239 13.17 0.59 -0.68
N ASN A 240 14.17 0.58 -1.56
CA ASN A 240 14.86 -0.64 -2.00
C ASN A 240 13.87 -1.72 -2.46
N SER A 241 12.86 -1.31 -3.23
CA SER A 241 11.76 -2.15 -3.72
C SER A 241 10.86 -2.80 -2.64
N LYS A 242 10.98 -2.38 -1.37
CA LYS A 242 10.13 -2.86 -0.27
C LYS A 242 8.72 -2.25 -0.38
N VAL A 243 7.84 -3.00 -1.05
CA VAL A 243 6.46 -2.59 -1.29
C VAL A 243 5.49 -3.64 -0.76
N VAL A 244 4.43 -3.18 -0.08
CA VAL A 244 3.30 -4.03 0.31
C VAL A 244 2.00 -3.40 -0.18
N LEU A 245 1.20 -4.18 -0.91
CA LEU A 245 -0.16 -3.81 -1.29
C LEU A 245 -1.14 -4.45 -0.30
N SER A 246 -2.17 -3.72 0.10
CA SER A 246 -3.31 -4.23 0.88
C SER A 246 -4.58 -3.96 0.11
N LEU A 247 -5.38 -4.99 -0.15
CA LEU A 247 -6.66 -4.80 -0.84
C LEU A 247 -7.60 -3.91 0.00
N GLU A 248 -8.18 -2.89 -0.65
CA GLU A 248 -9.22 -2.00 -0.09
C GLU A 248 -10.56 -2.20 -0.84
N GLY A 249 -11.06 -1.20 -1.58
CA GLY A 249 -12.25 -1.28 -2.42
C GLY A 249 -12.05 -2.01 -3.75
N GLY A 250 -13.09 -2.03 -4.59
CA GLY A 250 -13.16 -2.81 -5.83
C GLY A 250 -14.19 -3.94 -5.75
N TYR A 251 -15.24 -3.82 -6.55
CA TYR A 251 -16.50 -4.56 -6.38
C TYR A 251 -16.97 -5.25 -7.66
N ASP A 252 -16.51 -4.80 -8.84
CA ASP A 252 -16.62 -5.56 -10.08
C ASP A 252 -15.60 -6.71 -10.07
N MET A 253 -16.10 -7.95 -10.08
CA MET A 253 -15.28 -9.14 -9.89
C MET A 253 -14.23 -9.34 -11.00
N ASN A 254 -14.56 -9.00 -12.25
CA ASN A 254 -13.60 -9.14 -13.35
C ASN A 254 -12.44 -8.16 -13.16
N SER A 255 -12.77 -6.89 -12.90
CA SER A 255 -11.79 -5.83 -12.70
C SER A 255 -10.94 -6.07 -11.46
N LEU A 256 -11.54 -6.52 -10.35
CA LEU A 256 -10.82 -6.90 -9.14
C LEU A 256 -9.79 -8.01 -9.39
N CYS A 257 -10.19 -9.07 -10.10
CA CYS A 257 -9.29 -10.17 -10.47
C CYS A 257 -8.16 -9.70 -11.39
N ASP A 258 -8.48 -8.98 -12.47
CA ASP A 258 -7.51 -8.54 -13.47
C ASP A 258 -6.50 -7.54 -12.86
N CYS A 259 -6.97 -6.59 -12.04
CA CYS A 259 -6.08 -5.62 -11.37
C CYS A 259 -5.17 -6.30 -10.35
N THR A 260 -5.71 -7.25 -9.56
CA THR A 260 -4.90 -8.05 -8.62
C THR A 260 -3.83 -8.83 -9.36
N GLU A 261 -4.16 -9.49 -10.47
CA GLU A 261 -3.19 -10.20 -11.31
C GLU A 261 -2.10 -9.25 -11.81
N ALA A 262 -2.47 -8.08 -12.35
CA ALA A 262 -1.52 -7.11 -12.88
C ALA A 262 -0.53 -6.61 -11.82
N CYS A 263 -1.01 -6.29 -10.62
CA CYS A 263 -0.19 -5.90 -9.48
C CYS A 263 0.77 -7.02 -9.05
N VAL A 264 0.28 -8.26 -8.94
CA VAL A 264 1.12 -9.41 -8.56
C VAL A 264 2.20 -9.70 -9.61
N ARG A 265 1.89 -9.59 -10.90
CA ARG A 265 2.89 -9.69 -11.98
C ARG A 265 4.01 -8.66 -11.81
N ALA A 266 3.66 -7.41 -11.49
CA ALA A 266 4.62 -6.35 -11.23
C ALA A 266 5.51 -6.63 -10.01
N LEU A 267 4.94 -7.13 -8.91
CA LEU A 267 5.69 -7.53 -7.73
C LEU A 267 6.66 -8.68 -8.01
N LEU A 268 6.23 -9.69 -8.78
CA LEU A 268 7.08 -10.81 -9.20
C LEU A 268 8.25 -10.34 -10.07
N ARG A 269 8.00 -9.40 -10.98
CA ARG A 269 9.06 -8.80 -11.80
C ARG A 269 10.07 -8.03 -10.95
N SER A 270 9.60 -7.19 -10.03
CA SER A 270 10.47 -6.47 -9.07
C SER A 270 11.29 -7.45 -8.22
N ALA A 271 10.68 -8.52 -7.72
CA ALA A 271 11.37 -9.55 -6.94
C ALA A 271 12.42 -10.32 -7.77
N ALA A 272 12.15 -10.59 -9.05
CA ALA A 272 13.14 -11.21 -9.93
C ALA A 272 14.33 -10.29 -10.20
N GLU A 273 14.14 -9.00 -10.44
CA GLU A 273 15.26 -8.06 -10.65
C GLU A 273 16.15 -7.93 -9.40
N ILE A 274 15.57 -7.98 -8.20
CA ILE A 274 16.33 -8.05 -6.94
C ILE A 274 17.19 -9.32 -6.89
N ASN A 275 16.66 -10.44 -7.39
CA ASN A 275 17.32 -11.74 -7.38
C ASN A 275 18.24 -12.00 -8.58
N GLU A 276 18.08 -11.31 -9.71
CA GLU A 276 18.99 -11.37 -10.85
C GLU A 276 20.36 -10.75 -10.53
N LYS A 277 20.41 -9.77 -9.62
CA LYS A 277 21.68 -9.36 -8.97
C LYS A 277 22.42 -10.55 -8.34
N ASN A 278 21.71 -11.66 -8.04
CA ASN A 278 22.24 -12.92 -7.51
C ASN A 278 22.36 -14.05 -8.58
N SER A 279 22.25 -13.74 -9.88
CA SER A 279 22.54 -14.65 -11.01
C SER A 279 21.68 -15.92 -11.14
N ILE A 280 20.38 -15.85 -10.81
CA ILE A 280 19.43 -16.95 -11.02
C ILE A 280 18.39 -16.53 -12.06
N PRO A 281 18.33 -17.14 -13.27
CA PRO A 281 17.29 -16.86 -14.25
C PRO A 281 15.94 -17.40 -13.74
N ILE A 282 14.92 -16.55 -13.73
CA ILE A 282 13.57 -16.94 -13.30
C ILE A 282 12.59 -16.53 -14.40
N ASN A 283 11.76 -17.47 -14.84
CA ASN A 283 10.64 -17.17 -15.72
C ASN A 283 9.58 -16.40 -14.91
N VAL A 284 9.58 -15.07 -15.06
CA VAL A 284 8.56 -14.19 -14.48
C VAL A 284 7.59 -13.69 -15.53
N PRO A 285 6.29 -13.57 -15.19
CA PRO A 285 5.31 -13.00 -16.10
C PRO A 285 5.68 -11.57 -16.48
N ASP A 286 5.48 -11.22 -17.76
CA ASP A 286 5.57 -9.83 -18.19
C ASP A 286 4.44 -8.98 -17.60
N LEU A 287 4.71 -7.68 -17.49
CA LEU A 287 3.68 -6.69 -17.21
C LEU A 287 2.63 -6.71 -18.32
N ILE A 288 1.37 -6.52 -17.94
CA ILE A 288 0.31 -6.34 -18.92
C ILE A 288 0.59 -5.04 -19.68
N PRO A 289 0.65 -5.08 -21.03
CA PRO A 289 0.94 -3.88 -21.81
C PRO A 289 -0.20 -2.87 -21.68
N LEU A 290 0.15 -1.59 -21.51
CA LEU A 290 -0.80 -0.49 -21.61
C LEU A 290 -1.33 -0.40 -23.04
N LYS A 291 -2.59 0.01 -23.20
CA LYS A 291 -3.15 0.27 -24.53
C LYS A 291 -2.38 1.42 -25.17
N GLN A 292 -1.95 1.26 -26.43
CA GLN A 292 -1.23 2.31 -27.15
C GLN A 292 -2.02 3.64 -27.17
N SER A 293 -3.35 3.55 -27.29
CA SER A 293 -4.23 4.71 -27.25
C SER A 293 -4.16 5.50 -25.95
N GLU A 294 -3.88 4.84 -24.81
CA GLU A 294 -3.69 5.51 -23.52
C GLU A 294 -2.23 5.97 -23.33
N LEU A 295 -1.26 5.21 -23.85
CA LEU A 295 0.16 5.57 -23.80
C LEU A 295 0.43 6.89 -24.52
N ASP A 296 -0.17 7.09 -25.70
CA ASP A 296 0.01 8.30 -26.51
C ASP A 296 -0.96 9.42 -26.14
N ARG A 297 -1.93 9.15 -25.25
CA ARG A 297 -2.92 10.15 -24.86
C ARG A 297 -2.28 11.17 -23.94
N VAL A 298 -2.42 12.43 -24.31
CA VAL A 298 -2.14 13.56 -23.42
C VAL A 298 -3.15 13.51 -22.26
N PRO A 299 -2.72 13.64 -20.99
CA PRO A 299 -3.64 13.66 -19.87
C PRO A 299 -4.62 14.82 -19.98
N HIS A 300 -5.84 14.63 -19.49
CA HIS A 300 -6.90 15.63 -19.61
C HIS A 300 -6.47 16.98 -19.00
N PRO A 301 -6.73 18.13 -19.65
CA PRO A 301 -6.27 19.44 -19.15
C PRO A 301 -6.67 19.76 -17.71
N SER A 302 -7.88 19.39 -17.28
CA SER A 302 -8.32 19.60 -15.89
C SER A 302 -7.58 18.69 -14.88
N ALA A 303 -7.17 17.50 -15.31
CA ALA A 303 -6.30 16.65 -14.50
C ALA A 303 -4.91 17.29 -14.36
N ILE A 304 -4.36 17.81 -15.46
CA ILE A 304 -3.10 18.59 -15.42
C ILE A 304 -3.22 19.80 -14.49
N GLN A 305 -4.31 20.58 -14.59
CA GLN A 305 -4.53 21.73 -13.71
C GLN A 305 -4.58 21.31 -12.22
N THR A 306 -5.18 20.17 -11.92
CA THR A 306 -5.19 19.60 -10.56
C THR A 306 -3.78 19.27 -10.10
N LEU A 307 -2.99 18.59 -10.93
CA LEU A 307 -1.60 18.23 -10.60
C LEU A 307 -0.71 19.46 -10.41
N LEU A 308 -0.84 20.47 -11.26
CA LEU A 308 -0.11 21.74 -11.11
C LEU A 308 -0.49 22.47 -9.82
N LYS A 309 -1.78 22.50 -9.48
CA LYS A 309 -2.25 23.07 -8.20
C LYS A 309 -1.68 22.32 -7.00
N VAL A 310 -1.68 20.99 -7.03
CA VAL A 310 -1.09 20.16 -5.97
C VAL A 310 0.41 20.46 -5.84
N ALA A 311 1.17 20.43 -6.94
CA ALA A 311 2.60 20.77 -6.90
C ALA A 311 2.86 22.18 -6.33
N GLN A 312 2.03 23.16 -6.71
CA GLN A 312 2.13 24.52 -6.19
C GLN A 312 1.90 24.59 -4.68
N LEU A 313 0.84 23.95 -4.16
CA LEU A 313 0.54 23.89 -2.73
C LEU A 313 1.68 23.23 -1.93
N HIS A 314 2.37 22.28 -2.56
CA HIS A 314 3.45 21.52 -1.95
C HIS A 314 4.86 22.09 -2.19
N SER A 315 5.01 23.14 -3.01
CA SER A 315 6.31 23.75 -3.39
C SER A 315 7.14 24.28 -2.23
N ALA A 316 6.50 24.66 -1.12
CA ALA A 316 7.18 25.12 0.09
C ALA A 316 7.80 23.96 0.90
N TYR A 317 7.38 22.72 0.66
CA TYR A 317 7.74 21.55 1.47
C TYR A 317 8.63 20.55 0.73
N TRP A 318 8.58 20.53 -0.61
CA TRP A 318 9.29 19.56 -1.44
C TRP A 318 10.15 20.26 -2.49
N THR A 319 11.44 19.97 -2.49
CA THR A 319 12.39 20.56 -3.45
C THR A 319 12.11 20.12 -4.88
N SER A 320 11.51 18.94 -5.07
CA SER A 320 11.01 18.48 -6.36
C SER A 320 9.99 19.41 -7.01
N PHE A 321 9.37 20.31 -6.22
CA PHE A 321 8.39 21.30 -6.68
C PHE A 321 8.89 22.75 -6.51
N SER A 322 10.17 22.97 -6.25
CA SER A 322 10.71 24.33 -6.04
C SER A 322 10.63 25.19 -7.29
N ASN A 323 10.60 24.57 -8.46
CA ASN A 323 10.39 25.24 -9.75
C ASN A 323 8.99 24.93 -10.26
N GLU A 324 8.39 25.91 -10.93
CA GLU A 324 7.10 25.73 -11.58
C GLU A 324 7.19 24.61 -12.63
N ILE A 325 6.25 23.67 -12.55
CA ILE A 325 6.15 22.59 -13.53
C ILE A 325 5.59 23.18 -14.82
N ASP A 326 6.39 23.15 -15.88
CA ASP A 326 5.98 23.63 -17.19
C ASP A 326 4.76 22.85 -17.71
N THR A 327 3.79 23.55 -18.30
CA THR A 327 2.52 22.95 -18.76
C THR A 327 2.74 22.00 -19.95
N GLN A 328 3.71 22.27 -20.83
CA GLN A 328 4.04 21.38 -21.93
C GLN A 328 4.66 20.07 -21.40
N TYR A 329 5.55 20.16 -20.41
CA TYR A 329 6.08 19.01 -19.70
C TYR A 329 5.00 18.23 -18.94
N ALA A 330 4.09 18.93 -18.25
CA ALA A 330 2.98 18.30 -17.55
C ALA A 330 2.07 17.51 -18.50
N SER A 331 1.87 18.04 -19.72
CA SER A 331 1.03 17.44 -20.75
C SER A 331 1.70 16.31 -21.55
N MET A 332 2.92 15.89 -21.20
CA MET A 332 3.60 14.81 -21.94
C MET A 332 2.89 13.45 -21.77
N PRO A 333 2.64 12.72 -22.88
CA PRO A 333 2.05 11.39 -22.85
C PRO A 333 3.02 10.34 -22.28
N ALA A 334 2.48 9.23 -21.77
CA ALA A 334 3.26 8.16 -21.15
C ALA A 334 4.29 7.51 -22.08
N SER A 335 3.98 7.41 -23.38
CA SER A 335 4.91 6.88 -24.40
C SER A 335 6.23 7.65 -24.49
N SER A 336 6.26 8.91 -24.05
CA SER A 336 7.47 9.76 -24.12
C SER A 336 8.43 9.57 -22.94
N TRP A 337 8.01 8.94 -21.84
CA TRP A 337 8.83 8.88 -20.62
C TRP A 337 8.81 7.52 -19.90
N LEU A 338 7.75 6.72 -20.06
CA LEU A 338 7.64 5.45 -19.36
C LEU A 338 8.71 4.42 -19.79
N PRO A 339 9.04 4.28 -21.09
CA PRO A 339 10.10 3.35 -21.51
C PRO A 339 11.49 3.71 -20.99
N THR A 340 11.79 5.01 -20.86
CA THR A 340 13.13 5.48 -20.48
C THR A 340 13.41 5.33 -18.99
N LEU A 341 12.38 5.21 -18.14
CA LEU A 341 12.54 5.04 -16.69
C LEU A 341 13.15 3.69 -16.30
N PHE A 342 13.02 2.68 -17.17
CA PHE A 342 13.52 1.32 -16.98
C PHE A 342 14.73 0.98 -17.87
N ASP A 343 15.14 1.91 -18.73
CA ASP A 343 16.43 1.83 -19.41
C ASP A 343 17.47 2.40 -18.43
N ASN A 344 18.58 1.70 -18.21
CA ASN A 344 19.61 2.05 -17.20
C ASN A 344 20.38 3.36 -17.52
N SER A 345 19.80 4.23 -18.36
CA SER A 345 20.40 5.41 -18.96
C SER A 345 19.97 6.73 -18.29
N ILE A 346 19.01 6.73 -17.37
CA ILE A 346 18.51 7.95 -16.70
C ILE A 346 18.40 7.75 -15.17
N GLU A 347 19.10 8.57 -14.38
CA GLU A 347 18.85 8.67 -12.94
C GLU A 347 17.50 9.39 -12.74
N ILE A 348 16.60 8.98 -11.83
CA ILE A 348 15.36 9.76 -11.58
C ILE A 348 15.66 11.22 -11.16
N LYS A 349 16.89 11.53 -10.71
CA LYS A 349 17.36 12.90 -10.53
C LYS A 349 17.31 13.72 -11.83
N ASP A 350 17.41 13.10 -12.99
CA ASP A 350 17.25 13.72 -14.31
C ASP A 350 15.77 13.88 -14.71
N MET A 351 14.81 13.29 -13.97
CA MET A 351 13.40 13.70 -14.08
C MET A 351 13.14 15.04 -13.38
N ASN A 352 14.07 15.54 -12.56
CA ASN A 352 14.15 16.95 -12.15
C ASN A 352 14.90 17.80 -13.19
N LEU A 353 14.68 17.57 -14.50
CA LEU A 353 15.14 18.50 -15.52
C LEU A 353 14.23 19.72 -15.54
N THR A 354 14.54 20.65 -14.65
CA THR A 354 14.40 22.08 -14.89
C THR A 354 15.00 22.41 -16.25
N ASN A 355 14.17 22.82 -17.22
CA ASN A 355 14.43 23.68 -18.37
C ASN A 355 15.69 23.53 -19.26
N GLU A 356 16.59 22.58 -19.06
CA GLU A 356 17.75 22.37 -19.92
C GLU A 356 17.61 21.05 -20.68
N HIS A 357 16.69 20.98 -21.65
CA HIS A 357 16.82 20.19 -22.89
C HIS A 357 15.58 20.40 -23.78
N ILE A 358 15.25 21.65 -24.10
CA ILE A 358 14.49 21.99 -25.31
C ILE A 358 15.37 22.91 -26.17
N SER A 359 16.35 22.32 -26.84
CA SER A 359 16.93 22.92 -28.03
C SER A 359 16.54 22.06 -29.21
N VAL A 360 15.57 22.56 -29.96
CA VAL A 360 15.17 22.14 -31.30
C VAL A 360 16.42 21.80 -32.11
N VAL A 361 16.51 20.56 -32.61
CA VAL A 361 17.52 20.18 -33.60
C VAL A 361 17.24 20.97 -34.87
N SER A 362 17.99 22.06 -35.07
CA SER A 362 18.21 22.66 -36.38
C SER A 362 19.65 22.44 -36.82
N THR A 363 19.79 21.63 -37.86
CA THR A 363 20.85 21.54 -38.88
C THR A 363 22.15 22.36 -38.73
N ASN A 364 23.25 21.63 -38.99
CA ASN A 364 24.51 22.01 -39.66
C ASN A 364 25.76 22.38 -38.82
N ASP A 365 26.71 21.44 -38.90
CA ASP A 365 28.14 21.57 -39.21
C ASP A 365 29.15 22.33 -38.31
N THR A 366 30.34 21.71 -38.30
CA THR A 366 31.71 22.20 -38.01
C THR A 366 32.23 22.29 -36.56
N THR A 367 33.11 21.31 -36.27
CA THR A 367 34.40 21.35 -35.53
C THR A 367 34.82 22.66 -34.84
N ILE A 368 35.35 22.56 -33.60
CA ILE A 368 36.66 23.11 -33.17
C ILE A 368 37.09 22.56 -31.78
N ASN A 369 38.40 22.26 -31.68
CA ASN A 369 39.20 21.89 -30.50
C ASN A 369 39.13 22.88 -29.32
N GLY A 370 39.36 22.39 -28.08
CA GLY A 370 39.95 23.24 -27.03
C GLY A 370 39.84 22.81 -25.56
N ASN A 371 40.90 22.16 -25.06
CA ASN A 371 41.53 22.31 -23.73
C ASN A 371 40.77 22.22 -22.38
N LYS A 372 41.11 21.13 -21.66
CA LYS A 372 41.46 20.97 -20.23
C LYS A 372 41.45 22.21 -19.31
N ARG A 373 40.83 22.05 -18.12
CA ARG A 373 41.41 22.22 -16.76
C ARG A 373 40.39 21.79 -15.68
N PHE A 374 40.65 20.70 -14.96
CA PHE A 374 41.09 20.63 -13.55
C PHE A 374 40.06 21.05 -12.48
N PHE A 375 39.56 20.08 -11.71
CA PHE A 375 39.55 20.11 -10.24
C PHE A 375 39.57 18.67 -9.68
N LYS A 376 40.52 18.39 -8.78
CA LYS A 376 40.71 17.14 -8.03
C LYS A 376 40.52 17.46 -6.54
N SER A 377 39.70 16.70 -5.82
CA SER A 377 39.85 16.45 -4.37
C SER A 377 39.11 15.15 -4.01
N PHE A 378 39.83 14.07 -3.74
CA PHE A 378 40.19 13.55 -2.40
C PHE A 378 39.03 12.89 -1.63
N ILE A 379 38.96 11.54 -1.67
CA ILE A 379 38.59 10.71 -0.51
C ILE A 379 39.54 9.51 -0.45
N LYS A 380 40.06 9.27 0.76
CA LYS A 380 41.05 8.26 1.15
C LYS A 380 40.48 6.83 1.08
N GLN A 381 41.27 5.92 0.54
CA GLN A 381 41.16 4.46 0.75
C GLN A 381 41.97 4.04 1.98
N THR A 382 41.47 3.06 2.71
CA THR A 382 42.25 2.21 3.64
C THR A 382 42.03 0.75 3.24
N PRO A 383 43.09 -0.10 3.15
CA PRO A 383 43.01 -1.48 2.71
C PRO A 383 42.98 -2.45 3.91
N PHE A 384 42.39 -3.64 3.76
CA PHE A 384 42.87 -4.85 4.45
C PHE A 384 42.35 -6.15 3.77
N THR A 385 43.30 -6.80 3.08
CA THR A 385 43.59 -8.24 2.89
C THR A 385 42.51 -9.28 2.58
N ASP A 386 42.77 -9.96 1.45
CA ASP A 386 42.36 -11.30 1.06
C ASP A 386 42.77 -12.39 2.07
N GLU A 387 41.94 -13.43 2.19
CA GLU A 387 42.42 -14.80 2.39
C GLU A 387 41.47 -15.80 1.70
N LEU A 388 42.09 -16.71 0.95
CA LEU A 388 41.53 -17.72 0.06
C LEU A 388 40.77 -18.83 0.79
N ASN A 389 39.81 -19.45 0.09
CA ASN A 389 39.81 -20.91 -0.06
C ASN A 389 39.06 -21.33 -1.34
N GLU A 390 39.83 -21.90 -2.27
CA GLU A 390 39.38 -22.72 -3.39
C GLU A 390 38.84 -24.06 -2.86
N ILE A 391 37.64 -24.46 -3.29
CA ILE A 391 37.31 -25.88 -3.48
C ILE A 391 36.67 -26.04 -4.86
N THR A 392 37.19 -27.04 -5.55
CA THR A 392 37.07 -27.37 -6.96
C THR A 392 35.69 -27.77 -7.44
N SER A 393 35.49 -27.50 -8.73
CA SER A 393 34.43 -27.90 -9.65
C SER A 393 33.91 -29.35 -9.52
N GLU A 394 32.58 -29.50 -9.55
CA GLU A 394 31.92 -30.56 -10.31
C GLU A 394 30.77 -29.97 -11.13
N ASN A 395 30.87 -30.16 -12.43
CA ASN A 395 29.85 -29.85 -13.42
C ASN A 395 28.65 -30.78 -13.21
N ASN A 396 27.46 -30.21 -13.01
CA ASN A 396 26.20 -30.84 -13.40
C ASN A 396 25.25 -29.77 -13.92
N THR A 397 25.14 -29.72 -15.24
CA THR A 397 24.10 -29.02 -15.98
C THR A 397 22.77 -29.73 -15.78
N GLU A 398 21.97 -29.26 -14.83
CA GLU A 398 20.51 -29.48 -14.82
C GLU A 398 19.80 -28.14 -14.96
N HIS A 399 19.16 -27.94 -16.11
CA HIS A 399 18.16 -26.89 -16.31
C HIS A 399 16.96 -27.14 -15.41
N ASN A 400 17.06 -26.71 -14.15
CA ASN A 400 15.91 -26.62 -13.26
C ASN A 400 15.20 -25.29 -13.51
N ASN A 401 14.13 -25.32 -14.31
CA ASN A 401 13.10 -24.29 -14.32
C ASN A 401 12.46 -24.21 -12.93
N ARG A 402 13.08 -23.45 -12.01
CA ARG A 402 12.47 -23.11 -10.71
C ARG A 402 11.44 -22.01 -10.94
N TYR A 403 10.18 -22.42 -11.08
CA TYR A 403 9.04 -21.53 -10.92
C TYR A 403 9.05 -20.95 -9.49
N TYR A 404 8.70 -19.66 -9.33
CA TYR A 404 8.40 -19.15 -8.00
C TYR A 404 7.20 -19.90 -7.42
N ASN A 405 7.39 -20.52 -6.26
CA ASN A 405 6.28 -20.99 -5.43
C ASN A 405 5.62 -19.76 -4.81
N PHE A 406 4.48 -19.34 -5.38
CA PHE A 406 3.59 -18.39 -4.71
C PHE A 406 3.19 -18.98 -3.37
N THR A 407 3.73 -18.42 -2.28
CA THR A 407 3.40 -18.90 -0.94
C THR A 407 2.17 -18.14 -0.48
N MET A 408 0.99 -18.69 -0.78
CA MET A 408 -0.23 -18.28 -0.08
C MET A 408 -0.14 -18.72 1.37
N ARG A 409 0.08 -17.77 2.27
CA ARG A 409 -0.08 -18.01 3.70
C ARG A 409 -1.48 -17.56 4.09
N GLN A 410 -2.39 -18.53 4.17
CA GLN A 410 -3.65 -18.31 4.86
C GLN A 410 -3.35 -18.28 6.36
N ALA A 411 -3.74 -17.21 7.05
CA ALA A 411 -3.78 -17.24 8.50
C ALA A 411 -4.81 -18.29 8.91
N SER A 412 -4.37 -19.37 9.56
CA SER A 412 -5.25 -20.46 9.96
C SER A 412 -6.25 -19.99 11.00
N SER A 413 -7.55 -20.05 10.68
CA SER A 413 -8.61 -19.95 11.67
C SER A 413 -8.68 -21.27 12.44
N MET A 414 -8.35 -21.26 13.73
CA MET A 414 -8.84 -22.29 14.64
C MET A 414 -10.33 -22.01 14.89
N ASP A 415 -11.19 -22.71 14.16
CA ASP A 415 -12.48 -23.26 14.60
C ASP A 415 -13.22 -23.84 13.39
N GLU A 416 -12.81 -25.03 12.96
CA GLU A 416 -13.68 -25.94 12.19
C GLU A 416 -14.26 -26.96 13.18
N THR A 417 -15.45 -26.67 13.72
CA THR A 417 -16.32 -27.74 14.21
C THR A 417 -17.22 -28.17 13.06
N ASN A 418 -16.95 -29.37 12.55
CA ASN A 418 -17.74 -30.13 11.57
C ASN A 418 -19.26 -29.92 11.72
N GLU A 419 -19.90 -29.35 10.71
CA GLU A 419 -21.34 -29.53 10.47
C GLU A 419 -21.54 -30.58 9.38
N ASN A 420 -21.81 -31.81 9.79
CA ASN A 420 -22.41 -32.83 8.93
C ASN A 420 -23.88 -33.01 9.33
N GLU A 421 -24.74 -32.88 8.32
CA GLU A 421 -26.07 -33.47 8.13
C GLU A 421 -27.15 -33.31 9.23
N MET A 422 -28.15 -32.48 8.91
CA MET A 422 -29.50 -32.57 9.47
C MET A 422 -30.26 -33.78 8.91
N LYS A 423 -30.80 -34.64 9.79
CA LYS A 423 -32.18 -35.20 9.72
C LYS A 423 -32.61 -35.79 11.09
N PRO A 424 -33.93 -35.89 11.37
CA PRO A 424 -34.46 -35.65 12.73
C PRO A 424 -34.89 -36.90 13.52
N ASN A 425 -35.05 -36.65 14.84
CA ASN A 425 -35.84 -37.37 15.85
C ASN A 425 -35.37 -38.76 16.31
N SER A 426 -34.83 -38.83 17.54
CA SER A 426 -35.46 -39.64 18.61
C SER A 426 -34.96 -39.26 20.01
N ILE A 427 -35.88 -39.30 20.96
CA ILE A 427 -35.78 -38.94 22.37
C ILE A 427 -34.95 -39.98 23.12
N ILE A 428 -33.82 -39.61 23.73
CA ILE A 428 -33.23 -40.35 24.85
C ILE A 428 -32.66 -39.38 25.89
N ARG A 429 -33.28 -39.39 27.09
CA ARG A 429 -32.73 -38.83 28.33
C ARG A 429 -31.44 -39.56 28.72
N ARG A 430 -30.37 -38.84 29.11
CA ARG A 430 -29.66 -39.09 30.38
C ARG A 430 -28.54 -38.07 30.71
N ARG A 431 -28.71 -37.50 31.91
CA ARG A 431 -27.75 -37.17 32.99
C ARG A 431 -26.54 -36.26 32.71
N ARG A 432 -26.59 -35.10 33.39
CA ARG A 432 -25.47 -34.29 33.85
C ARG A 432 -24.40 -35.14 34.54
N SER A 433 -23.14 -34.95 34.12
CA SER A 433 -21.94 -35.28 34.89
C SER A 433 -21.06 -34.03 34.91
N THR A 434 -20.96 -33.43 36.09
CA THR A 434 -19.98 -32.41 36.46
C THR A 434 -18.63 -33.08 36.73
N THR A 435 -17.60 -32.75 35.94
CA THR A 435 -16.21 -32.99 36.32
C THR A 435 -15.39 -31.81 35.83
N GLY A 436 -14.95 -30.98 36.78
CA GLY A 436 -13.96 -29.94 36.54
C GLY A 436 -12.61 -30.56 36.22
N ILE A 437 -11.86 -29.92 35.32
CA ILE A 437 -10.49 -30.28 35.00
C ILE A 437 -9.60 -29.14 35.50
N THR A 438 -8.82 -29.50 36.51
CA THR A 438 -7.76 -28.72 37.15
C THR A 438 -6.53 -28.64 36.26
N ALA A 439 -5.77 -27.55 36.41
CA ALA A 439 -4.48 -27.32 35.78
C ALA A 439 -3.43 -28.33 36.30
N SER A 440 -3.11 -29.34 35.48
CA SER A 440 -1.85 -30.08 35.58
C SER A 440 -1.70 -30.99 34.36
N ASN A 441 -0.95 -30.52 33.36
CA ASN A 441 -0.04 -31.31 32.50
C ASN A 441 0.62 -30.36 31.48
N ILE A 442 1.40 -29.42 31.99
CA ILE A 442 2.47 -28.77 31.24
C ILE A 442 3.71 -29.63 31.48
N ASN A 443 4.09 -30.43 30.49
CA ASN A 443 5.47 -30.85 30.19
C ASN A 443 5.46 -32.10 29.30
N SER A 444 5.23 -31.91 27.99
CA SER A 444 5.92 -32.68 26.94
C SER A 444 5.42 -32.20 25.57
N ILE A 445 6.10 -31.21 25.00
CA ILE A 445 6.37 -31.06 23.55
C ILE A 445 7.51 -30.06 23.48
N SER A 446 8.71 -30.57 23.23
CA SER A 446 9.88 -29.80 22.85
C SER A 446 10.11 -30.08 21.37
N SER A 447 9.87 -29.09 20.50
CA SER A 447 10.77 -28.76 19.38
C SER A 447 10.12 -27.69 18.48
N ILE A 448 10.82 -26.55 18.35
CA ILE A 448 10.66 -25.52 17.33
C ILE A 448 9.39 -24.66 17.49
N GLY A 449 9.40 -23.79 18.49
CA GLY A 449 8.42 -22.71 18.62
C GLY A 449 8.79 -21.55 17.70
N ASP A 450 7.96 -21.34 16.68
CA ASP A 450 8.03 -20.20 15.77
C ASP A 450 7.85 -18.91 16.59
N THR A 451 8.91 -18.12 16.72
CA THR A 451 8.89 -16.83 17.41
C THR A 451 7.84 -15.88 16.83
N ASN A 452 7.41 -16.09 15.58
CA ASN A 452 6.35 -15.32 14.92
C ASN A 452 4.95 -15.64 15.49
N GLU A 453 4.68 -16.89 15.87
CA GLU A 453 3.38 -17.28 16.46
C GLU A 453 3.20 -16.63 17.83
N THR A 454 4.29 -16.46 18.58
CA THR A 454 4.27 -15.81 19.90
C THR A 454 4.11 -14.29 19.78
N ILE A 455 4.73 -13.64 18.78
CA ILE A 455 4.58 -12.20 18.54
C ILE A 455 3.17 -11.87 18.06
N THR A 456 2.64 -12.67 17.12
CA THR A 456 1.27 -12.54 16.62
C THR A 456 0.24 -12.86 17.70
N ARG A 457 0.47 -13.89 18.54
CA ARG A 457 -0.36 -14.13 19.72
C ARG A 457 -0.28 -12.97 20.70
N ILE A 458 0.88 -12.41 21.03
CA ILE A 458 0.96 -11.26 21.96
C ILE A 458 0.22 -10.04 21.41
N ALA A 459 0.31 -9.77 20.11
CA ALA A 459 -0.44 -8.70 19.44
C ALA A 459 -1.96 -8.96 19.47
N LEU A 460 -2.38 -10.18 19.19
CA LEU A 460 -3.79 -10.60 19.18
C LEU A 460 -4.39 -10.74 20.59
N THR A 461 -3.64 -11.23 21.58
CA THR A 461 -4.08 -11.41 22.97
C THR A 461 -4.29 -10.07 23.66
N ARG A 462 -3.51 -9.02 23.34
CA ARG A 462 -3.78 -7.67 23.84
C ARG A 462 -4.99 -7.00 23.18
N LEU A 463 -5.40 -7.45 21.99
CA LEU A 463 -6.67 -7.06 21.36
C LEU A 463 -7.85 -7.93 21.83
N ALA A 464 -7.58 -9.10 22.43
CA ALA A 464 -8.58 -10.07 22.90
C ALA A 464 -9.17 -9.78 24.28
N GLU A 465 -8.68 -8.80 25.03
CA GLU A 465 -9.27 -8.40 26.32
C GLU A 465 -10.52 -7.51 26.19
N LEU A 466 -11.05 -7.33 24.97
CA LEU A 466 -12.36 -6.75 24.70
C LEU A 466 -13.48 -7.70 25.16
N HIS A 467 -13.80 -7.65 26.45
CA HIS A 467 -15.00 -8.28 26.99
C HIS A 467 -16.24 -7.49 26.54
N VAL A 468 -17.08 -8.10 25.71
CA VAL A 468 -18.46 -7.66 25.50
C VAL A 468 -19.26 -8.11 26.72
N THR A 469 -19.53 -7.20 27.65
CA THR A 469 -20.46 -7.47 28.75
C THR A 469 -21.89 -7.28 28.23
N SER A 470 -22.69 -8.35 28.23
CA SER A 470 -24.15 -8.21 28.21
C SER A 470 -24.59 -7.57 29.52
N GLN A 471 -25.24 -6.40 29.46
CA GLN A 471 -25.98 -5.88 30.61
C GLN A 471 -27.33 -6.62 30.70
N PRO A 472 -27.81 -6.98 31.91
CA PRO A 472 -29.09 -7.63 32.10
C PRO A 472 -30.27 -6.65 31.95
N GLU A 473 -31.44 -7.21 31.65
CA GLU A 473 -32.72 -6.58 31.27
C GLU A 473 -33.14 -5.31 32.04
#